data_AF-A0A3D9DKS0-F1
#
_entry.id   AF-A0A3D9DKS0-F1
#
_cell.length_a   1.000
_cell.length_b   1.000
_cell.length_c   1.000
_cell.angle_alpha   90.00
_cell.angle_beta   90.00
_cell.angle_gamma   90.00
#
_symmetry.space_group_name_H-M   'P 1'
#
loop_
_entity.id
_entity.type
_entity.pdbx_description
1 polymer ?
#
loop_
_entity_poly.entity_id
_entity_poly.type
_entity_poly.pdbx_seq_one_letter_code
_entity_poly.pdbx_strand_id
1 'polypeptide(L)'
;MLRTNQLFLNYLEDLYEKQKRKEDIVVRSFSKGDRIFTQSEMPSKVMLIKEGITKCFFVEENDKEYIVEFLGKGEIIGEIELIRNTSCLCSIEAVTDVIVYAVTIPYFRSLIKTDLSLNNLLLDAFAERIVNTSKRSSYQQLYAAEHTLSQLLELQKQEEIDISKEDMAAYLGITVRSLNRTLKNLGK
;
A
#
# COMPACT_ATOMS: atom_id res chain seq x y z
N MET A 1 -8.51 -0.06 -4.66
CA MET A 1 -8.06 0.78 -5.78
C MET A 1 -7.25 1.96 -5.27
N LEU A 2 -7.67 2.64 -4.20
CA LEU A 2 -6.77 3.28 -3.23
C LEU A 2 -7.31 2.96 -1.84
N ARG A 3 -6.45 2.62 -0.89
CA ARG A 3 -6.88 2.35 0.49
C ARG A 3 -6.45 3.47 1.41
N THR A 4 -7.32 3.78 2.36
CA THR A 4 -7.06 4.76 3.41
C THR A 4 -7.69 4.29 4.71
N ASN A 5 -7.06 4.60 5.84
CA ASN A 5 -7.59 4.23 7.16
C ASN A 5 -7.44 5.38 8.16
N GLN A 6 -8.44 6.25 8.22
CA GLN A 6 -8.41 7.44 9.07
C GLN A 6 -8.35 7.11 10.57
N LEU A 7 -8.96 6.00 11.01
CA LEU A 7 -8.93 5.60 12.41
C LEU A 7 -7.53 5.20 12.85
N PHE A 8 -6.81 4.45 12.00
CA PHE A 8 -5.43 4.06 12.29
C PHE A 8 -4.49 5.27 12.24
N LEU A 9 -4.71 6.20 11.31
CA LEU A 9 -3.96 7.46 11.27
C LEU A 9 -4.11 8.22 12.58
N ASN A 10 -5.34 8.48 13.02
CA ASN A 10 -5.61 9.21 14.26
C ASN A 10 -4.97 8.52 15.49
N TYR A 11 -5.05 7.19 15.57
CA TYR A 11 -4.42 6.43 16.64
C TYR A 11 -2.90 6.62 16.67
N LEU A 12 -2.24 6.55 15.52
CA LEU A 12 -0.79 6.65 15.47
C LEU A 12 -0.28 8.09 15.65
N GLU A 13 -1.07 9.09 15.20
CA GLU A 13 -0.81 10.51 15.50
C GLU A 13 -0.82 10.76 17.01
N ASP A 14 -1.84 10.29 17.73
CA ASP A 14 -1.93 10.40 19.19
C ASP A 14 -0.74 9.70 19.87
N LEU A 15 -0.38 8.50 19.40
CA LEU A 15 0.75 7.76 19.93
C LEU A 15 2.09 8.48 19.69
N TYR A 16 2.26 9.08 18.51
CA TYR A 16 3.44 9.87 18.15
C TYR A 16 3.60 11.11 19.05
N GLU A 17 2.51 11.80 19.37
CA GLU A 17 2.52 12.95 20.27
C GLU A 17 2.87 12.54 21.70
N LYS A 18 2.27 11.45 22.19
CA LYS A 18 2.40 10.96 23.57
C LYS A 18 3.60 10.06 23.84
N GLN A 19 4.37 9.69 22.82
CA GLN A 19 5.51 8.78 22.98
C GLN A 19 6.51 9.32 24.02
N LYS A 20 6.94 8.44 24.94
CA LYS A 20 7.91 8.79 25.98
C LYS A 20 9.31 8.96 25.42
N ARG A 21 9.69 8.11 24.45
CA ARG A 21 10.97 8.12 23.77
C ARG A 21 10.76 8.57 22.34
N LYS A 22 11.38 9.68 21.93
CA LYS A 22 11.15 10.29 20.60
C LYS A 22 11.73 9.48 19.44
N GLU A 23 12.56 8.49 19.75
CA GLU A 23 13.11 7.55 18.78
C GLU A 23 12.19 6.36 18.46
N ASP A 24 11.14 6.13 19.27
CA ASP A 24 10.23 4.99 19.09
C ASP A 24 9.38 5.13 17.82
N ILE A 25 8.93 6.36 17.52
CA ILE A 25 8.23 6.75 16.30
C ILE A 25 8.88 8.00 15.72
N VAL A 26 9.39 7.90 14.50
CA VAL A 26 10.02 9.04 13.79
C VAL A 26 9.30 9.31 12.48
N VAL A 27 9.22 10.58 12.09
CA VAL A 27 8.70 10.96 10.77
C VAL A 27 9.79 10.75 9.72
N ARG A 28 9.42 10.20 8.56
CA ARG A 28 10.27 10.03 7.39
C ARG A 28 9.53 10.47 6.13
N SER A 29 10.29 10.96 5.17
CA SER A 29 9.79 11.39 3.86
C SER A 29 10.48 10.60 2.77
N PHE A 30 9.72 10.31 1.71
CA PHE A 30 10.14 9.63 0.50
C PHE A 30 9.65 10.45 -0.69
N SER A 31 10.51 10.61 -1.70
CA SER A 31 10.14 11.28 -2.94
C SER A 31 9.40 10.30 -3.84
N LYS A 32 8.60 10.81 -4.79
CA LYS A 32 8.03 9.98 -5.86
C LYS A 32 9.12 9.09 -6.52
N GLY A 33 8.85 7.80 -6.61
CA GLY A 33 9.75 6.77 -7.16
C GLY A 33 10.65 6.07 -6.14
N ASP A 34 10.73 6.56 -4.90
CA ASP A 34 11.56 5.93 -3.87
C ASP A 34 11.00 4.56 -3.45
N ARG A 35 11.92 3.59 -3.31
CA ARG A 35 11.64 2.25 -2.77
C ARG A 35 11.59 2.33 -1.24
N ILE A 36 10.42 2.04 -0.66
CA ILE A 36 10.21 2.02 0.80
C ILE A 36 10.55 0.64 1.36
N PHE A 37 10.09 -0.42 0.69
CA PHE A 37 10.46 -1.81 0.97
C PHE A 37 10.74 -2.55 -0.33
N THR A 38 11.64 -3.52 -0.27
CA THR A 38 11.99 -4.40 -1.38
C THR A 38 11.58 -5.83 -1.04
N GLN A 39 10.90 -6.50 -1.98
CA GLN A 39 10.53 -7.90 -1.85
C GLN A 39 11.74 -8.77 -1.47
N SER A 40 11.51 -9.74 -0.59
CA SER A 40 12.52 -10.68 -0.06
C SER A 40 13.62 -10.07 0.82
N GLU A 41 13.65 -8.76 1.03
CA GLU A 41 14.54 -8.12 2.01
C GLU A 41 13.93 -8.13 3.42
N MET A 42 14.77 -7.99 4.43
CA MET A 42 14.31 -7.91 5.82
C MET A 42 13.77 -6.51 6.12
N PRO A 43 12.55 -6.37 6.65
CA PRO A 43 12.04 -5.06 7.03
C PRO A 43 12.81 -4.53 8.24
N SER A 44 13.13 -3.24 8.22
CA SER A 44 13.83 -2.57 9.33
C SER A 44 12.87 -1.88 10.30
N LYS A 45 11.64 -1.59 9.87
CA LYS A 45 10.62 -0.83 10.61
C LYS A 45 9.22 -1.24 10.18
N VAL A 46 8.23 -0.87 10.99
CA VAL A 46 6.82 -0.81 10.57
C VAL A 46 6.51 0.65 10.28
N MET A 47 5.78 0.94 9.21
CA MET A 47 5.45 2.32 8.85
C MET A 47 3.96 2.49 8.63
N LEU A 48 3.44 3.68 8.94
CA LEU A 48 2.09 4.10 8.58
C LEU A 48 2.16 5.35 7.73
N ILE A 49 1.42 5.34 6.61
CA ILE A 49 1.40 6.43 5.66
C ILE A 49 0.63 7.60 6.28
N LYS A 50 1.32 8.72 6.54
CA LYS A 50 0.70 9.97 7.00
C LYS A 50 0.09 10.71 5.82
N GLU A 51 0.87 10.87 4.75
CA GLU A 51 0.50 11.60 3.53
C GLU A 51 1.10 10.91 2.31
N GLY A 52 0.47 11.11 1.15
CA GLY A 52 0.90 10.53 -0.13
C GLY A 52 0.32 9.15 -0.44
N ILE A 53 0.76 8.59 -1.55
CA ILE A 53 0.29 7.32 -2.10
C ILE A 53 1.49 6.44 -2.46
N THR A 54 1.36 5.15 -2.15
CA THR A 54 2.32 4.10 -2.48
C THR A 54 1.67 3.01 -3.31
N LYS A 55 2.47 2.25 -4.07
CA LYS A 55 2.07 0.96 -4.68
C LYS A 55 2.74 -0.20 -3.94
N CYS A 56 2.00 -1.26 -3.61
CA CYS A 56 2.55 -2.57 -3.24
C CYS A 56 2.45 -3.49 -4.46
N PHE A 57 3.55 -4.14 -4.80
CA PHE A 57 3.63 -4.96 -6.01
C PHE A 57 4.63 -6.11 -5.84
N PHE A 58 4.34 -7.20 -6.55
CA PHE A 58 5.27 -8.32 -6.70
C PHE A 58 6.15 -8.11 -7.93
N VAL A 59 7.39 -8.55 -7.85
CA VAL A 59 8.27 -8.74 -9.01
C VAL A 59 8.40 -10.23 -9.26
N GLU A 60 7.98 -10.66 -10.46
CA GLU A 60 8.09 -12.05 -10.92
C GLU A 60 9.49 -12.32 -11.51
N GLU A 61 9.82 -13.60 -11.75
CA GLU A 61 11.14 -14.03 -12.29
C GLU A 61 11.50 -13.39 -13.65
N ASN A 62 10.52 -12.86 -14.38
CA ASN A 62 10.69 -12.19 -15.66
C ASN A 62 10.74 -10.66 -15.55
N ASP A 63 11.02 -10.13 -14.36
CA ASP A 63 11.08 -8.71 -14.00
C ASP A 63 9.76 -7.95 -14.22
N LYS A 64 8.63 -8.66 -14.41
CA LYS A 64 7.33 -8.02 -14.51
C LYS A 64 6.79 -7.71 -13.13
N GLU A 65 6.31 -6.48 -13.00
CA GLU A 65 5.58 -6.04 -11.83
C GLU A 65 4.10 -6.42 -11.92
N TYR A 66 3.55 -6.89 -10.81
CA TYR A 66 2.11 -7.01 -10.61
C TYR A 66 1.68 -6.20 -9.38
N ILE A 67 0.94 -5.11 -9.62
CA ILE A 67 0.52 -4.21 -8.54
C ILE A 67 -0.67 -4.82 -7.79
N VAL A 68 -0.43 -5.13 -6.52
CA VAL A 68 -1.43 -5.68 -5.61
C VAL A 68 -2.32 -4.59 -5.06
N GLU A 69 -1.85 -3.39 -4.80
CA GLU A 69 -2.73 -2.30 -4.35
C GLU A 69 -2.01 -0.97 -4.27
N PHE A 70 -2.80 0.09 -4.25
CA PHE A 70 -2.34 1.41 -3.86
C PHE A 70 -2.78 1.68 -2.41
N LEU A 71 -1.83 2.09 -1.58
CA LEU A 71 -2.03 2.40 -0.17
C LEU A 71 -1.76 3.89 0.04
N GLY A 72 -2.70 4.58 0.68
CA GLY A 72 -2.62 6.01 1.01
C GLY A 72 -2.69 6.24 2.51
N LYS A 73 -3.11 7.46 2.89
CA LYS A 73 -3.15 7.90 4.29
C LYS A 73 -3.82 6.90 5.25
N GLY A 74 -3.15 6.65 6.36
CA GLY A 74 -3.59 5.73 7.42
C GLY A 74 -3.32 4.25 7.17
N GLU A 75 -2.91 3.85 5.97
CA GLU A 75 -2.52 2.46 5.74
C GLU A 75 -1.17 2.14 6.38
N ILE A 76 -1.08 0.94 6.96
CA ILE A 76 0.11 0.41 7.60
C ILE A 76 0.85 -0.55 6.66
N ILE A 77 2.18 -0.54 6.72
CA ILE A 77 3.07 -1.39 5.92
C ILE A 77 4.21 -1.97 6.79
N GLY A 78 4.66 -3.18 6.45
CA GLY A 78 5.72 -3.91 7.18
C GLY A 78 5.24 -4.65 8.43
N GLU A 79 3.97 -4.50 8.81
CA GLU A 79 3.37 -5.14 9.97
C GLU A 79 3.19 -6.65 9.79
N ILE A 80 2.85 -7.09 8.56
CA ILE A 80 2.67 -8.52 8.24
C ILE A 80 3.99 -9.25 8.46
N GLU A 81 5.07 -8.70 7.91
CA GLU A 81 6.42 -9.24 8.01
C GLU A 81 6.90 -9.32 9.47
N LEU A 82 6.63 -8.29 10.26
CA LEU A 82 6.96 -8.27 11.68
C LEU A 82 6.20 -9.34 12.46
N ILE A 83 4.88 -9.47 12.22
CA ILE A 83 3.99 -10.43 12.89
C ILE A 83 4.37 -11.86 12.51
N ARG A 84 4.61 -12.11 11.22
CA ARG A 84 4.95 -13.42 10.67
C ARG A 84 6.42 -13.79 10.84
N ASN A 85 7.27 -12.82 11.22
CA ASN A 85 8.71 -12.96 11.30
C ASN A 85 9.32 -13.48 9.98
N THR A 86 9.00 -12.78 8.88
CA THR A 86 9.42 -13.12 7.52
C THR A 86 10.01 -11.88 6.82
N SER A 87 10.67 -12.08 5.69
CA SER A 87 11.05 -11.00 4.77
C SER A 87 9.84 -10.37 4.09
N CYS A 88 10.02 -9.16 3.55
CA CYS A 88 9.04 -8.41 2.78
C CYS A 88 8.37 -9.27 1.72
N LEU A 89 7.05 -9.39 1.81
CA LEU A 89 6.26 -10.17 0.86
C LEU A 89 6.24 -9.50 -0.52
N CYS A 90 6.02 -8.19 -0.56
CA CYS A 90 5.99 -7.37 -1.77
C CYS A 90 6.98 -6.21 -1.65
N SER A 91 7.29 -5.59 -2.79
CA SER A 91 7.96 -4.29 -2.84
C SER A 91 6.93 -3.18 -2.63
N ILE A 92 7.37 -2.06 -2.03
CA ILE A 92 6.57 -0.85 -1.87
C ILE A 92 7.32 0.35 -2.44
N GLU A 93 6.65 1.13 -3.30
CA GLU A 93 7.19 2.33 -3.93
C GLU A 93 6.28 3.53 -3.69
N ALA A 94 6.87 4.71 -3.51
CA ALA A 94 6.16 5.97 -3.48
C ALA A 94 5.69 6.38 -4.90
N VAL A 95 4.39 6.57 -5.10
CA VAL A 95 3.79 7.01 -6.38
C VAL A 95 3.63 8.54 -6.41
N THR A 96 3.57 9.15 -5.23
CA THR A 96 3.69 10.59 -4.97
C THR A 96 4.82 10.81 -3.97
N ASP A 97 5.08 12.05 -3.57
CA ASP A 97 5.82 12.28 -2.33
C ASP A 97 5.02 11.70 -1.16
N VAL A 98 5.71 11.01 -0.25
CA VAL A 98 5.10 10.25 0.84
C VAL A 98 5.75 10.64 2.16
N ILE A 99 4.92 10.85 3.18
CA ILE A 99 5.36 11.04 4.57
C ILE A 99 4.81 9.88 5.38
N VAL A 100 5.65 9.29 6.24
CA VAL A 100 5.28 8.18 7.11
C VAL A 100 5.65 8.43 8.56
N TYR A 101 4.89 7.80 9.46
CA TYR A 101 5.34 7.48 10.81
C TYR A 101 6.07 6.15 10.78
N ALA A 102 7.37 6.15 11.06
CA ALA A 102 8.21 4.96 11.08
C ALA A 102 8.44 4.50 12.52
N VAL A 103 7.81 3.39 12.88
CA VAL A 103 7.82 2.77 14.22
C VAL A 103 8.93 1.74 14.31
N THR A 104 9.71 1.78 15.39
CA THR A 104 10.76 0.77 15.62
C THR A 104 10.15 -0.60 15.92
N ILE A 105 10.81 -1.67 15.44
CA ILE A 105 10.36 -3.05 15.66
C ILE A 105 10.18 -3.38 17.15
N PRO A 106 11.12 -3.05 18.06
CA PRO A 106 10.95 -3.36 19.48
C PRO A 106 9.72 -2.66 20.09
N TYR A 107 9.48 -1.40 19.74
CA TYR A 107 8.34 -0.66 20.23
C TYR A 107 7.02 -1.22 19.70
N PHE A 108 6.93 -1.47 18.39
CA PHE A 108 5.74 -2.08 17.80
C PHE A 108 5.43 -3.47 18.38
N ARG A 109 6.46 -4.29 18.62
CA ARG A 109 6.30 -5.59 19.31
C ARG A 109 5.80 -5.43 20.74
N SER A 110 6.18 -4.36 21.44
CA SER A 110 5.63 -4.05 22.76
C SER A 110 4.15 -3.69 22.66
N LEU A 111 3.79 -2.81 21.72
CA LEU A 111 2.40 -2.38 21.52
C LEU A 111 1.48 -3.56 21.23
N ILE A 112 1.86 -4.49 20.33
CA ILE A 112 1.06 -5.70 20.05
C ILE A 112 0.71 -6.47 21.33
N LYS A 113 1.62 -6.51 22.31
CA LYS A 113 1.42 -7.26 23.56
C LYS A 113 0.57 -6.52 24.58
N THR A 114 0.55 -5.19 24.54
CA THR A 114 0.01 -4.37 25.64
C THR A 114 -1.14 -3.46 25.24
N ASP A 115 -1.31 -3.20 23.95
CA ASP A 115 -2.28 -2.24 23.41
C ASP A 115 -3.39 -2.98 22.64
N LEU A 116 -4.55 -3.12 23.28
CA LEU A 116 -5.72 -3.75 22.68
C LEU A 116 -6.31 -2.91 21.54
N SER A 117 -6.19 -1.58 21.60
CA SER A 117 -6.69 -0.69 20.54
C SER A 117 -5.91 -0.90 19.25
N LEU A 118 -4.58 -1.02 19.32
CA LEU A 118 -3.76 -1.39 18.16
C LEU A 118 -4.21 -2.74 17.58
N ASN A 119 -4.41 -3.74 18.43
CA ASN A 119 -4.80 -5.08 17.97
C ASN A 119 -6.15 -5.08 17.26
N ASN A 120 -7.14 -4.32 17.76
CA ASN A 120 -8.43 -4.19 17.09
C ASN A 120 -8.29 -3.48 15.73
N LEU A 121 -7.51 -2.40 15.65
CA LEU A 121 -7.24 -1.70 14.38
C LEU A 121 -6.56 -2.61 13.36
N LEU A 122 -5.60 -3.44 13.80
CA LEU A 122 -4.95 -4.43 12.94
C LEU A 122 -5.94 -5.50 12.45
N LEU A 123 -6.80 -6.02 13.33
CA LEU A 123 -7.82 -7.00 12.95
C LEU A 123 -8.79 -6.43 11.91
N ASP A 124 -9.27 -5.21 12.10
CA ASP A 124 -10.15 -4.53 11.15
C ASP A 124 -9.45 -4.29 9.81
N ALA A 125 -8.21 -3.80 9.84
CA ALA A 125 -7.42 -3.59 8.63
C ALA A 125 -7.18 -4.90 7.85
N PHE A 126 -6.87 -6.01 8.55
CA PHE A 126 -6.69 -7.30 7.92
C PHE A 126 -7.99 -7.87 7.36
N ALA A 127 -9.10 -7.75 8.08
CA ALA A 127 -10.41 -8.18 7.58
C ALA A 127 -10.80 -7.44 6.30
N GLU A 128 -10.63 -6.12 6.29
CA GLU A 128 -10.90 -5.27 5.13
C GLU A 128 -9.95 -5.58 3.96
N ARG A 129 -8.67 -5.90 4.25
CA ARG A 129 -7.72 -6.37 3.24
C ARG A 129 -8.17 -7.67 2.59
N ILE A 130 -8.55 -8.68 3.40
CA ILE A 130 -9.04 -9.97 2.90
C ILE A 130 -10.30 -9.80 2.04
N VAL A 131 -11.28 -9.03 2.51
CA VAL A 131 -12.54 -8.81 1.77
C VAL A 131 -12.25 -8.17 0.42
N ASN A 132 -11.45 -7.11 0.38
CA ASN A 132 -11.19 -6.38 -0.86
C ASN A 132 -10.29 -7.14 -1.83
N THR A 133 -9.28 -7.86 -1.34
CA THR A 133 -8.44 -8.73 -2.18
C THR A 133 -9.28 -9.84 -2.79
N SER A 134 -10.20 -10.44 -2.03
CA SER A 134 -11.11 -11.49 -2.52
C SER A 134 -12.09 -10.96 -3.55
N LYS A 135 -12.76 -9.82 -3.26
CA LYS A 135 -13.65 -9.14 -4.20
C LYS A 135 -12.92 -8.81 -5.51
N ARG A 136 -11.70 -8.29 -5.42
CA ARG A 136 -10.91 -7.96 -6.61
C ARG A 136 -10.52 -9.19 -7.41
N SER A 137 -10.05 -10.26 -6.75
CA SER A 137 -9.70 -11.51 -7.44
C SER A 137 -10.90 -12.07 -8.21
N SER A 138 -12.09 -12.04 -7.61
CA SER A 138 -13.33 -12.39 -8.29
C SER A 138 -13.64 -11.45 -9.46
N TYR A 139 -13.48 -10.14 -9.25
CA TYR A 139 -13.76 -9.13 -10.28
C TYR A 139 -12.83 -9.28 -11.50
N GLN A 140 -11.53 -9.44 -11.28
CA GLN A 140 -10.54 -9.61 -12.36
C GLN A 140 -10.76 -10.90 -13.17
N GLN A 141 -11.31 -11.95 -12.55
CA GLN A 141 -11.64 -13.19 -13.26
C GLN A 141 -12.90 -13.08 -14.12
N LEU A 142 -13.85 -12.22 -13.76
CA LEU A 142 -15.19 -12.17 -14.36
C LEU A 142 -15.40 -10.99 -15.31
N TYR A 143 -14.67 -9.88 -15.14
CA TYR A 143 -14.86 -8.65 -15.90
C TYR A 143 -13.69 -8.36 -16.84
N ALA A 144 -14.01 -7.78 -18.00
CA ALA A 144 -13.01 -7.41 -19.00
C ALA A 144 -12.12 -6.26 -18.48
N ALA A 145 -10.86 -6.23 -18.96
CA ALA A 145 -9.84 -5.25 -18.55
C ALA A 145 -10.32 -3.80 -18.70
N GLU A 146 -11.21 -3.52 -19.65
CA GLU A 146 -11.86 -2.23 -19.89
C GLU A 146 -12.51 -1.63 -18.63
N HIS A 147 -13.18 -2.44 -17.82
CA HIS A 147 -13.90 -1.93 -16.65
C HIS A 147 -12.93 -1.57 -15.52
N THR A 148 -11.96 -2.42 -15.24
CA THR A 148 -10.92 -2.16 -14.22
C THR A 148 -10.11 -0.91 -14.59
N LEU A 149 -9.80 -0.74 -15.88
CA LEU A 149 -9.11 0.45 -16.38
C LEU A 149 -9.95 1.73 -16.20
N SER A 150 -11.25 1.67 -16.45
CA SER A 150 -12.15 2.81 -16.26
C SER A 150 -12.15 3.28 -14.81
N GLN A 151 -12.21 2.36 -13.85
CA GLN A 151 -12.13 2.70 -12.42
C GLN A 151 -10.77 3.33 -12.08
N LEU A 152 -9.66 2.76 -12.58
CA LEU A 152 -8.33 3.28 -12.30
C LEU A 152 -8.14 4.72 -12.83
N LEU A 153 -8.69 5.02 -14.01
CA LEU A 153 -8.67 6.37 -14.58
C LEU A 153 -9.55 7.35 -13.80
N GLU A 154 -10.62 6.87 -13.18
CA GLU A 154 -11.45 7.68 -12.31
C GLU A 154 -10.72 8.02 -11.01
N LEU A 155 -10.01 7.06 -10.40
CA LEU A 155 -9.13 7.32 -9.26
C LEU A 155 -8.07 8.37 -9.59
N GLN A 156 -7.39 8.20 -10.73
CA GLN A 156 -6.36 9.12 -11.18
C GLN A 156 -6.89 10.57 -11.25
N LYS A 157 -8.13 10.74 -11.72
CA LYS A 157 -8.79 12.05 -11.80
C LYS A 157 -9.21 12.57 -10.41
N GLN A 158 -9.76 11.71 -9.55
CA GLN A 158 -10.27 12.11 -8.23
C GLN A 158 -9.15 12.54 -7.29
N GLU A 159 -8.02 11.84 -7.32
CA GLU A 159 -6.88 12.08 -6.45
C GLU A 159 -5.83 13.03 -7.09
N GLU A 160 -6.10 13.54 -8.29
CA GLU A 160 -5.19 14.40 -9.08
C GLU A 160 -3.77 13.83 -9.19
N ILE A 161 -3.66 12.51 -9.29
CA ILE A 161 -2.38 11.80 -9.44
C ILE A 161 -2.11 11.48 -10.90
N ASP A 162 -0.85 11.19 -11.22
CA ASP A 162 -0.43 10.68 -12.52
C ASP A 162 0.13 9.28 -12.36
N ILE A 163 -0.64 8.29 -12.83
CA ILE A 163 -0.28 6.88 -12.83
C ILE A 163 0.31 6.56 -14.20
N SER A 164 1.53 6.03 -14.23
CA SER A 164 2.19 5.70 -15.49
C SER A 164 1.41 4.60 -16.25
N LYS A 165 1.57 4.55 -17.58
CA LYS A 165 0.95 3.46 -18.38
C LYS A 165 1.50 2.10 -17.98
N GLU A 166 2.75 2.07 -17.55
CA GLU A 166 3.43 0.90 -17.01
C GLU A 166 2.74 0.41 -15.73
N ASP A 167 2.48 1.30 -14.78
CA ASP A 167 1.76 0.98 -13.54
C ASP A 167 0.31 0.57 -13.82
N MET A 168 -0.38 1.23 -14.76
CA MET A 168 -1.72 0.81 -15.18
C MET A 168 -1.68 -0.62 -15.73
N ALA A 169 -0.76 -0.92 -16.64
CA ALA A 169 -0.62 -2.25 -17.22
C ALA A 169 -0.31 -3.30 -16.14
N ALA A 170 0.60 -2.99 -15.22
CA ALA A 170 0.97 -3.84 -14.09
C ALA A 170 -0.20 -4.09 -13.13
N TYR A 171 -1.01 -3.07 -12.83
CA TYR A 171 -2.21 -3.20 -12.00
C TYR A 171 -3.31 -4.05 -12.66
N LEU A 172 -3.45 -3.95 -13.98
CA LEU A 172 -4.39 -4.74 -14.75
C LEU A 172 -3.90 -6.15 -15.08
N GLY A 173 -2.62 -6.46 -14.84
CA GLY A 173 -2.01 -7.74 -15.21
C GLY A 173 -1.93 -7.96 -16.72
N ILE A 174 -1.82 -6.89 -17.51
CA ILE A 174 -1.76 -6.93 -18.98
C ILE A 174 -0.48 -6.25 -19.49
N THR A 175 -0.17 -6.42 -20.78
CA THR A 175 0.94 -5.68 -21.40
C THR A 175 0.54 -4.23 -21.69
N VAL A 176 1.52 -3.30 -21.69
CA VAL A 176 1.30 -1.90 -22.13
C VAL A 176 0.70 -1.82 -23.54
N ARG A 177 1.06 -2.75 -24.43
CA ARG A 177 0.44 -2.86 -25.77
C ARG A 177 -1.05 -3.19 -25.68
N SER A 178 -1.43 -4.14 -24.82
CA SER A 178 -2.86 -4.46 -24.61
C SER A 178 -3.59 -3.30 -23.94
N LEU A 179 -2.96 -2.63 -22.97
CA LEU A 179 -3.51 -1.43 -22.33
C LEU A 179 -3.84 -0.35 -23.38
N ASN A 180 -2.90 -0.03 -24.28
CA ASN A 180 -3.13 0.97 -25.33
C ASN A 180 -4.30 0.59 -26.26
N ARG A 181 -4.51 -0.72 -26.51
CA ARG A 181 -5.68 -1.20 -27.28
C ARG A 181 -6.98 -1.02 -26.49
N THR A 182 -6.98 -1.30 -25.19
CA THR A 182 -8.13 -1.11 -24.30
C THR A 182 -8.48 0.37 -24.15
N LEU A 183 -7.49 1.26 -23.99
CA LEU A 183 -7.70 2.72 -23.97
C LEU A 183 -8.37 3.21 -25.26
N LYS A 184 -7.87 2.77 -26.42
CA LYS A 184 -8.45 3.10 -27.73
C LYS A 184 -9.91 2.64 -27.84
N ASN A 185 -10.24 1.45 -27.33
CA ASN A 185 -11.62 0.94 -27.33
C ASN A 185 -12.56 1.78 -26.43
N LEU A 186 -12.03 2.37 -25.35
CA LEU A 186 -12.75 3.27 -24.44
C LEU A 186 -12.84 4.71 -24.95
N GLY A 187 -12.24 5.03 -26.11
CA GLY A 187 -12.18 6.40 -26.64
C GLY A 187 -11.29 7.34 -25.83
N LYS A 188 -10.31 6.81 -25.10
CA LYS A 188 -9.33 7.57 -24.32
C LYS A 188 -7.91 7.43 -24.87
#